data_AF-A0A1E3YGZ2-F1
#
_entry.id   AF-A0A1E3YGZ2-F1
#
_cell.length_a   1.000
_cell.length_b   1.000
_cell.length_c   1.000
_cell.angle_alpha   90.00
_cell.angle_beta   90.00
_cell.angle_gamma   90.00
#
_symmetry.space_group_name_H-M   'P 1'
#
loop_
_entity.id
_entity.type
_entity.pdbx_description
1 polymer ?
#
loop_
_entity_poly.entity_id
_entity_poly.type
_entity_poly.pdbx_seq_one_letter_code
_entity_poly.pdbx_strand_id
1 'polypeptide(L)'
;MDRESPSPAEALSARVRAGDARAVARALSVVERAGIEADDLDRAIYRHTGRAVVIGVTGAPGAGKSTLVGRIVASCRQAGRRVAVLAIDPTSPFTGGALLGDRVRMQEHALDDGVFIRSMATRGHLGGISAATASSIDVLDAAGFDVILIETVGVGQAEVEVARVADACVVVSVPGAGDDVQAMKAGIMEIADVHVVNKADREGADRAVAAIAQMLALDERTGRRPPIVRVVATIGSGIDDLMAALATCERDDDLRRARRRQRAEWRLTVAVGRAALARADSAAADDARWASAVAALDARTETPGAAAARWLARRVVRGRLDHVGIATASIDAGTRLYADLFDVSAGAVEDVAAQAVRVCFVDTGDARLELIEPRDPDADDPFAASLRKRGPGLHHVALRVADLDAVMAALAAKGVRLIDRVARPGAHGTRVAFVHPSSTGGVLIELVEGTDA
;
A
#
# COMPACT_ATOMS: atom_id res chain seq x y z
N MET A 1 -5.45 36.04 -5.93
CA MET A 1 -5.49 34.58 -6.11
C MET A 1 -4.05 34.11 -6.02
N ASP A 2 -3.57 33.97 -4.79
CA ASP A 2 -2.18 33.59 -4.52
C ASP A 2 -2.01 32.13 -4.92
N ARG A 3 -1.14 31.85 -5.90
CA ARG A 3 -0.68 30.49 -6.12
C ARG A 3 0.23 30.15 -4.95
N GLU A 4 -0.26 29.34 -4.02
CA GLU A 4 0.57 28.73 -2.97
C GLU A 4 1.83 28.13 -3.60
N SER A 5 2.98 28.41 -2.98
CA SER A 5 4.26 27.87 -3.40
C SER A 5 4.20 26.34 -3.44
N PRO A 6 4.80 25.68 -4.45
CA PRO A 6 4.76 24.22 -4.58
C PRO A 6 5.37 23.56 -3.34
N SER A 7 4.73 22.49 -2.89
CA SER A 7 5.23 21.68 -1.78
C SER A 7 6.64 21.13 -2.07
N PRO A 8 7.43 20.75 -1.05
CA PRO A 8 8.75 20.14 -1.26
C PRO A 8 8.72 18.92 -2.18
N ALA A 9 7.66 18.11 -2.10
CA ALA A 9 7.46 16.93 -2.94
C ALA A 9 7.17 17.32 -4.40
N GLU A 10 6.34 18.34 -4.65
CA GLU A 10 6.07 18.84 -6.00
C GLU A 10 7.31 19.46 -6.65
N ALA A 11 8.10 20.21 -5.88
CA ALA A 11 9.36 20.78 -6.34
C ALA A 11 10.39 19.68 -6.69
N LEU A 12 10.48 18.64 -5.87
CA LEU A 12 11.33 17.48 -6.15
C LEU A 12 10.83 16.71 -7.39
N SER A 13 9.53 16.44 -7.49
CA SER A 13 8.88 15.79 -8.63
C SER A 13 9.16 16.53 -9.95
N ALA A 14 9.04 17.87 -9.95
CA ALA A 14 9.33 18.67 -11.15
C ALA A 14 10.78 18.50 -11.63
N ARG A 15 11.75 18.47 -10.70
CA ARG A 15 13.16 18.25 -11.04
C ARG A 15 13.46 16.82 -11.48
N VAL A 16 12.84 15.83 -10.84
CA VAL A 16 12.92 14.41 -11.27
C VAL A 16 12.44 14.29 -12.71
N ARG A 17 11.28 14.87 -13.03
CA ARG A 17 10.71 14.87 -14.39
C ARG A 17 11.53 15.63 -15.42
N ALA A 18 12.32 16.60 -14.97
CA ALA A 18 13.29 17.29 -15.83
C ALA A 18 14.58 16.46 -16.05
N GLY A 19 14.70 15.27 -15.46
CA GLY A 19 15.87 14.40 -15.59
C GLY A 19 17.08 14.84 -14.76
N ASP A 20 16.92 15.70 -13.76
CA ASP A 20 18.01 16.17 -12.90
C ASP A 20 18.58 15.00 -12.08
N ALA A 21 19.82 14.57 -12.40
CA ALA A 21 20.46 13.43 -11.79
C ALA A 21 20.57 13.51 -10.26
N ARG A 22 20.78 14.72 -9.70
CA ARG A 22 20.84 14.90 -8.24
C ARG A 22 19.44 14.79 -7.62
N ALA A 23 18.41 15.30 -8.30
CA ALA A 23 17.03 15.15 -7.87
C ALA A 23 16.58 13.69 -7.92
N VAL A 24 16.94 12.95 -8.97
CA VAL A 24 16.69 11.51 -9.10
C VAL A 24 17.37 10.73 -7.97
N ALA A 25 18.67 10.96 -7.74
CA ALA A 25 19.40 10.31 -6.65
C ALA A 25 18.78 10.62 -5.28
N ARG A 26 18.34 11.87 -5.05
CA ARG A 26 17.63 12.25 -3.82
C ARG A 26 16.29 11.55 -3.70
N ALA A 27 15.47 11.57 -4.74
CA ALA A 27 14.16 10.92 -4.79
C ALA A 27 14.27 9.41 -4.49
N LEU A 28 15.24 8.74 -5.09
CA LEU A 28 15.56 7.34 -4.80
C LEU A 28 15.90 7.14 -3.31
N SER A 29 16.68 8.04 -2.70
CA SER A 29 16.95 7.99 -1.26
C SER A 29 15.73 8.29 -0.37
N VAL A 30 14.76 9.08 -0.85
CA VAL A 30 13.49 9.32 -0.15
C VAL A 30 12.65 8.04 -0.14
N VAL A 31 12.38 7.46 -1.31
CA VAL A 31 11.55 6.24 -1.42
C VAL A 31 12.18 5.05 -0.70
N GLU A 32 13.50 5.01 -0.70
CA GLU A 32 14.28 4.08 0.08
C GLU A 32 14.03 4.22 1.59
N ARG A 33 14.06 5.43 2.16
CA ARG A 33 13.80 5.62 3.61
C ARG A 33 12.35 5.33 4.02
N ALA A 34 11.42 5.31 3.06
CA ALA A 34 9.98 5.21 3.29
C ALA A 34 9.44 6.36 4.18
N GLY A 35 8.14 6.31 4.50
CA GLY A 35 7.46 7.32 5.33
C GLY A 35 6.70 8.36 4.50
N ILE A 36 6.25 9.42 5.17
CA ILE A 36 5.34 10.43 4.61
C ILE A 36 5.97 11.14 3.39
N GLU A 37 7.25 11.50 3.46
CA GLU A 37 7.96 12.15 2.35
C GLU A 37 7.98 11.27 1.09
N ALA A 38 8.08 9.95 1.25
CA ALA A 38 8.00 9.00 0.14
C ALA A 38 6.59 8.89 -0.42
N ASP A 39 5.58 8.84 0.44
CA ASP A 39 4.18 8.71 0.01
C ASP A 39 3.70 9.99 -0.74
N ASP A 40 4.15 11.17 -0.30
CA ASP A 40 3.86 12.44 -0.99
C ASP A 40 4.60 12.56 -2.33
N LEU A 41 5.86 12.11 -2.38
CA LEU A 41 6.61 12.04 -3.64
C LEU A 41 5.96 11.07 -4.62
N ASP A 42 5.59 9.87 -4.17
CA ASP A 42 4.90 8.84 -4.98
C ASP A 42 3.61 9.44 -5.57
N ARG A 43 2.78 10.13 -4.78
CA ARG A 43 1.59 10.84 -5.28
C ARG A 43 1.91 11.89 -6.35
N ALA A 44 3.00 12.63 -6.15
CA ALA A 44 3.41 13.70 -7.07
C ALA A 44 3.97 13.17 -8.40
N ILE A 45 4.51 11.95 -8.45
CA ILE A 45 5.09 11.36 -9.67
C ILE A 45 4.20 10.32 -10.36
N TYR A 46 3.29 9.65 -9.63
CA TYR A 46 2.59 8.45 -10.11
C TYR A 46 1.89 8.62 -11.47
N ARG A 47 1.25 9.77 -11.72
CA ARG A 47 0.57 10.05 -13.01
C ARG A 47 1.53 10.19 -14.20
N HIS A 48 2.83 10.21 -13.95
CA HIS A 48 3.90 10.37 -14.95
C HIS A 48 4.70 9.08 -15.18
N THR A 49 4.27 7.95 -14.60
CA THR A 49 4.93 6.64 -14.74
C THR A 49 4.13 5.69 -15.64
N GLY A 50 4.62 4.46 -15.82
CA GLY A 50 4.05 3.40 -16.63
C GLY A 50 4.54 3.36 -18.08
N ARG A 51 5.60 4.10 -18.43
CA ARG A 51 6.12 4.24 -19.81
C ARG A 51 7.37 3.40 -20.04
N ALA A 52 8.28 3.39 -19.07
CA ALA A 52 9.53 2.64 -19.15
C ALA A 52 9.26 1.13 -19.26
N VAL A 53 10.13 0.42 -19.98
CA VAL A 53 10.13 -1.04 -20.02
C VAL A 53 11.03 -1.56 -18.91
N VAL A 54 10.46 -2.37 -18.01
CA VAL A 54 11.20 -2.92 -16.87
C VAL A 54 11.67 -4.34 -17.20
N ILE A 55 12.97 -4.58 -17.18
CA ILE A 55 13.55 -5.89 -17.49
C ILE A 55 14.26 -6.42 -16.25
N GLY A 56 13.79 -7.56 -15.74
CA GLY A 56 14.46 -8.29 -14.68
C GLY A 56 15.54 -9.20 -15.24
N VAL A 57 16.72 -9.23 -14.63
CA VAL A 57 17.81 -10.15 -14.97
C VAL A 57 18.22 -10.92 -13.73
N THR A 58 18.06 -12.23 -13.79
CA THR A 58 18.28 -13.12 -12.64
C THR A 58 19.01 -14.40 -13.05
N GLY A 59 19.47 -15.18 -12.08
CA GLY A 59 20.25 -16.39 -12.30
C GLY A 59 21.34 -16.57 -11.24
N ALA A 60 22.01 -17.71 -11.26
CA ALA A 60 23.01 -18.08 -10.25
C ALA A 60 24.17 -17.06 -10.14
N PRO A 61 24.84 -16.96 -8.98
CA PRO A 61 26.06 -16.17 -8.84
C PRO A 61 27.12 -16.64 -9.84
N GLY A 62 27.88 -15.72 -10.43
CA GLY A 62 28.91 -16.08 -11.41
C GLY A 62 28.41 -16.48 -12.80
N ALA A 63 27.09 -16.50 -13.05
CA ALA A 63 26.50 -16.76 -14.37
C ALA A 63 26.85 -15.68 -15.43
N GLY A 64 27.42 -14.55 -15.01
CA GLY A 64 27.82 -13.44 -15.90
C GLY A 64 26.70 -12.42 -16.15
N LYS A 65 25.71 -12.34 -15.25
CA LYS A 65 24.57 -11.41 -15.31
C LYS A 65 25.01 -9.95 -15.46
N SER A 66 26.00 -9.51 -14.68
CA SER A 66 26.49 -8.13 -14.71
C SER A 66 27.11 -7.75 -16.05
N THR A 67 27.88 -8.67 -16.64
CA THR A 67 28.43 -8.50 -17.99
C THR A 67 27.32 -8.49 -19.05
N LEU A 68 26.33 -9.36 -18.90
CA LEU A 68 25.15 -9.39 -19.78
C LEU A 68 24.37 -8.06 -19.72
N VAL A 69 24.14 -7.54 -18.51
CA VAL A 69 23.48 -6.24 -18.30
C VAL A 69 24.27 -5.11 -18.97
N GLY A 70 25.59 -5.07 -18.85
CA GLY A 70 26.42 -4.09 -19.56
C GLY A 70 26.23 -4.15 -21.09
N ARG A 71 26.11 -5.35 -21.66
CA ARG A 71 25.83 -5.53 -23.10
C ARG A 71 24.41 -5.08 -23.50
N ILE A 72 23.42 -5.33 -22.66
CA ILE A 72 22.05 -4.84 -22.87
C ILE A 72 22.03 -3.31 -22.81
N VAL A 73 22.69 -2.70 -21.83
CA VAL A 73 22.85 -1.24 -21.72
C VAL A 73 23.46 -0.70 -23.01
N ALA A 74 24.61 -1.21 -23.44
CA ALA A 74 25.28 -0.77 -24.66
C ALA A 74 24.37 -0.84 -25.89
N SER A 75 23.61 -1.93 -26.07
CA SER A 75 22.68 -2.11 -27.19
C SER A 75 21.52 -1.10 -27.15
N CYS A 76 20.93 -0.89 -25.97
CA CYS A 76 19.90 0.13 -25.78
C CYS A 76 20.41 1.55 -26.06
N ARG A 77 21.65 1.86 -25.63
CA ARG A 77 22.28 3.16 -25.89
C ARG A 77 22.59 3.38 -27.37
N GLN A 78 23.02 2.34 -28.09
CA GLN A 78 23.17 2.39 -29.56
C GLN A 78 21.83 2.68 -30.27
N ALA A 79 20.72 2.21 -29.71
CA ALA A 79 19.37 2.53 -30.17
C ALA A 79 18.83 3.90 -29.67
N GLY A 80 19.66 4.70 -28.99
CA GLY A 80 19.29 6.03 -28.49
C GLY A 80 18.44 6.04 -27.22
N ARG A 81 18.15 4.89 -26.61
CA ARG A 81 17.29 4.77 -25.40
C ARG A 81 18.04 5.13 -24.13
N ARG A 82 17.43 5.86 -23.20
CA ARG A 82 17.97 6.10 -21.86
C ARG A 82 17.74 4.88 -20.97
N VAL A 83 18.77 4.45 -20.24
CA VAL A 83 18.75 3.21 -19.46
C VAL A 83 19.06 3.48 -17.99
N ALA A 84 18.24 2.95 -17.09
CA ALA A 84 18.57 2.89 -15.68
C ALA A 84 18.84 1.44 -15.25
N VAL A 85 19.76 1.22 -14.32
CA VAL A 85 20.09 -0.09 -13.75
C VAL A 85 19.93 -0.03 -12.24
N LEU A 86 19.05 -0.87 -11.70
CA LEU A 86 18.87 -1.11 -10.28
C LEU A 86 19.50 -2.47 -9.91
N ALA A 87 20.63 -2.44 -9.21
CA ALA A 87 21.27 -3.64 -8.68
C ALA A 87 20.71 -3.96 -7.29
N ILE A 88 20.02 -5.07 -7.14
CA ILE A 88 19.41 -5.52 -5.88
C ILE A 88 20.39 -6.45 -5.15
N ASP A 89 21.01 -5.91 -4.11
CA ASP A 89 22.03 -6.56 -3.31
C ASP A 89 21.49 -6.98 -1.93
N PRO A 90 22.01 -8.07 -1.34
CA PRO A 90 21.80 -8.36 0.08
C PRO A 90 22.15 -7.16 0.96
N THR A 91 21.35 -6.95 2.00
CA THR A 91 21.66 -5.93 3.01
C THR A 91 22.92 -6.30 3.79
N SER A 92 23.88 -5.38 3.85
CA SER A 92 25.07 -5.47 4.68
C SER A 92 24.68 -5.50 6.16
N PRO A 93 25.07 -6.53 6.93
CA PRO A 93 24.72 -6.62 8.35
C PRO A 93 25.42 -5.55 9.21
N PHE A 94 26.47 -4.90 8.70
CA PHE A 94 27.25 -3.89 9.42
C PHE A 94 26.82 -2.45 9.11
N THR A 95 26.45 -2.17 7.86
CA THR A 95 26.15 -0.80 7.41
C THR A 95 24.68 -0.59 7.06
N GLY A 96 23.90 -1.65 6.90
CA GLY A 96 22.52 -1.59 6.41
C GLY A 96 22.38 -1.22 4.92
N GLY A 97 23.49 -1.00 4.21
CA GLY A 97 23.54 -0.69 2.77
C GLY A 97 23.74 -1.92 1.88
N ALA A 98 23.83 -1.71 0.56
CA ALA A 98 24.10 -2.78 -0.41
C ALA A 98 25.52 -3.36 -0.22
N LEU A 99 25.65 -4.69 -0.22
CA LEU A 99 26.90 -5.38 0.14
C LEU A 99 27.96 -5.38 -0.97
N LEU A 100 27.59 -5.53 -2.24
CA LEU A 100 28.54 -5.84 -3.32
C LEU A 100 28.78 -4.65 -4.27
N GLY A 101 27.83 -3.73 -4.37
CA GLY A 101 28.01 -2.35 -4.79
C GLY A 101 28.43 -2.15 -6.26
N ASP A 102 27.74 -1.21 -6.90
CA ASP A 102 27.84 -0.70 -8.28
C ASP A 102 29.24 -0.47 -8.91
N ARG A 103 30.37 -0.63 -8.20
CA ARG A 103 31.68 -0.05 -8.54
C ARG A 103 32.26 -0.49 -9.87
N VAL A 104 32.10 -1.76 -10.25
CA VAL A 104 32.64 -2.26 -11.54
C VAL A 104 31.78 -1.77 -12.71
N ARG A 105 30.46 -1.69 -12.53
CA ARG A 105 29.50 -1.28 -13.58
C ARG A 105 29.49 0.23 -13.80
N MET A 106 29.64 0.99 -12.72
CA MET A 106 29.73 2.45 -12.81
C MET A 106 30.95 2.89 -13.61
N GLN A 107 32.07 2.17 -13.59
CA GLN A 107 33.26 2.59 -14.35
C GLN A 107 33.07 2.54 -15.86
N GLU A 108 32.35 1.55 -16.38
CA GLU A 108 32.18 1.36 -17.84
C GLU A 108 31.20 2.38 -18.46
N HIS A 109 30.27 2.90 -17.66
CA HIS A 109 29.24 3.86 -18.11
C HIS A 109 29.24 5.19 -17.33
N ALA A 110 30.29 5.48 -16.55
CA ALA A 110 30.37 6.65 -15.65
C ALA A 110 30.12 8.00 -16.33
N LEU A 111 30.39 8.07 -17.64
CA LEU A 111 30.36 9.30 -18.44
C LEU A 111 29.19 9.34 -19.43
N ASP A 112 28.30 8.34 -19.46
CA ASP A 112 27.12 8.34 -20.33
C ASP A 112 25.92 8.94 -19.59
N ASP A 113 25.56 10.18 -19.92
CA ASP A 113 24.42 10.90 -19.33
C ASP A 113 23.07 10.21 -19.59
N GLY A 114 23.00 9.28 -20.55
CA GLY A 114 21.82 8.45 -20.81
C GLY A 114 21.78 7.16 -19.99
N VAL A 115 22.77 6.91 -19.12
CA VAL A 115 22.83 5.74 -18.24
C VAL A 115 22.82 6.19 -16.78
N PHE A 116 21.97 5.56 -15.97
CA PHE A 116 21.95 5.73 -14.52
C PHE A 116 22.06 4.38 -13.83
N ILE A 117 22.95 4.26 -12.83
CA ILE A 117 23.16 2.99 -12.12
C ILE A 117 23.05 3.26 -10.63
N ARG A 118 22.31 2.39 -9.92
CA ARG A 118 22.18 2.44 -8.47
C ARG A 118 21.99 1.05 -7.87
N SER A 119 22.74 0.77 -6.81
CA SER A 119 22.59 -0.38 -5.94
C SER A 119 21.56 -0.08 -4.86
N MET A 120 20.71 -1.06 -4.57
CA MET A 120 19.71 -1.02 -3.53
C MET A 120 19.88 -2.23 -2.61
N ALA A 121 19.77 -2.00 -1.31
CA ALA A 121 19.78 -3.07 -0.33
C ALA A 121 18.39 -3.73 -0.19
N THR A 122 18.33 -5.06 -0.11
CA THR A 122 17.14 -5.81 0.29
C THR A 122 16.89 -5.66 1.79
N ARG A 123 16.50 -4.46 2.23
CA ARG A 123 16.15 -4.23 3.65
C ARG A 123 15.03 -5.21 4.01
N GLY A 124 15.16 -5.90 5.16
CA GLY A 124 14.34 -7.04 5.61
C GLY A 124 12.85 -6.74 5.84
N HIS A 125 12.18 -6.15 4.86
CA HIS A 125 10.76 -5.90 4.83
C HIS A 125 10.03 -7.24 4.73
N LEU A 126 8.92 -7.37 5.46
CA LEU A 126 7.99 -8.48 5.32
C LEU A 126 7.48 -8.54 3.88
N GLY A 127 8.00 -9.49 3.08
CA GLY A 127 7.49 -9.74 1.72
C GLY A 127 8.50 -9.73 0.57
N GLY A 128 9.81 -9.74 0.82
CA GLY A 128 10.78 -9.72 -0.29
C GLY A 128 11.03 -8.32 -0.84
N ILE A 129 11.70 -8.17 -2.01
CA ILE A 129 12.09 -6.92 -2.70
C ILE A 129 11.27 -5.76 -2.19
N SER A 130 11.99 -4.85 -1.54
CA SER A 130 11.37 -3.76 -0.79
C SER A 130 10.37 -3.00 -1.66
N ALA A 131 9.26 -2.55 -1.08
CA ALA A 131 8.35 -1.59 -1.70
C ALA A 131 9.12 -0.41 -2.34
N ALA A 132 10.27 -0.06 -1.76
CA ALA A 132 11.19 0.93 -2.30
C ALA A 132 11.70 0.61 -3.72
N THR A 133 11.84 -0.64 -4.14
CA THR A 133 12.22 -0.99 -5.52
C THR A 133 11.12 -0.60 -6.50
N ALA A 134 9.86 -0.89 -6.17
CA ALA A 134 8.72 -0.48 -7.00
C ALA A 134 8.60 1.05 -7.08
N SER A 135 8.74 1.76 -5.96
CA SER A 135 8.78 3.22 -5.96
C SER A 135 10.03 3.77 -6.68
N SER A 136 11.16 3.06 -6.66
CA SER A 136 12.37 3.46 -7.39
C SER A 136 12.20 3.32 -8.90
N ILE A 137 11.54 2.26 -9.36
CA ILE A 137 11.13 2.11 -10.76
C ILE A 137 10.27 3.31 -11.18
N ASP A 138 9.28 3.69 -10.36
CA ASP A 138 8.42 4.85 -10.63
C ASP A 138 9.22 6.17 -10.71
N VAL A 139 10.19 6.37 -9.82
CA VAL A 139 11.08 7.56 -9.86
C VAL A 139 11.89 7.60 -11.17
N LEU A 140 12.45 6.46 -11.59
CA LEU A 140 13.23 6.39 -12.83
C LEU A 140 12.36 6.55 -14.08
N ASP A 141 11.18 5.95 -14.10
CA ASP A 141 10.22 6.13 -15.19
C ASP A 141 9.78 7.59 -15.30
N ALA A 142 9.42 8.22 -14.18
CA ALA A 142 9.10 9.63 -14.12
C ALA A 142 10.26 10.54 -14.57
N ALA A 143 11.52 10.10 -14.39
CA ALA A 143 12.72 10.80 -14.85
C ALA A 143 13.00 10.64 -16.36
N GLY A 144 12.17 9.87 -17.07
CA GLY A 144 12.23 9.70 -18.51
C GLY A 144 13.28 8.69 -18.97
N PHE A 145 13.56 7.65 -18.18
CA PHE A 145 14.30 6.49 -18.67
C PHE A 145 13.39 5.57 -19.49
N ASP A 146 13.87 5.08 -20.63
CA ASP A 146 13.09 4.22 -21.53
C ASP A 146 13.16 2.75 -21.14
N VAL A 147 14.25 2.34 -20.49
CA VAL A 147 14.50 0.98 -20.01
C VAL A 147 14.99 1.04 -18.57
N ILE A 148 14.42 0.20 -17.71
CA ILE A 148 14.88 0.01 -16.33
C ILE A 148 15.28 -1.46 -16.18
N LEU A 149 16.57 -1.72 -16.05
CA LEU A 149 17.12 -3.04 -15.79
C LEU A 149 17.18 -3.28 -14.28
N ILE A 150 16.71 -4.42 -13.82
CA ILE A 150 16.79 -4.84 -12.42
C ILE A 150 17.61 -6.11 -12.37
N GLU A 151 18.73 -6.12 -11.66
CA GLU A 151 19.54 -7.33 -11.50
C GLU A 151 19.63 -7.76 -10.03
N THR A 152 19.56 -9.07 -9.77
CA THR A 152 19.84 -9.65 -8.45
C THR A 152 21.27 -10.16 -8.36
N VAL A 153 21.83 -10.26 -7.15
CA VAL A 153 23.13 -10.93 -6.94
C VAL A 153 23.04 -12.46 -7.14
N GLY A 154 21.83 -13.05 -7.09
CA GLY A 154 21.60 -14.48 -7.28
C GLY A 154 21.72 -15.31 -5.99
N VAL A 155 21.51 -14.70 -4.83
CA VAL A 155 21.46 -15.38 -3.53
C VAL A 155 20.16 -15.02 -2.82
N GLY A 156 19.28 -15.99 -2.60
CA GLY A 156 18.09 -15.84 -1.77
C GLY A 156 16.76 -16.17 -2.48
N GLN A 157 15.76 -15.32 -2.26
CA GLN A 157 14.42 -15.39 -2.89
C GLN A 157 14.15 -14.17 -3.79
N ALA A 158 15.17 -13.32 -4.00
CA ALA A 158 15.06 -12.09 -4.77
C ALA A 158 14.71 -12.35 -6.25
N GLU A 159 14.99 -13.54 -6.75
CA GLU A 159 14.76 -13.95 -8.13
C GLU A 159 13.27 -13.94 -8.49
N VAL A 160 12.42 -14.52 -7.63
CA VAL A 160 10.96 -14.54 -7.82
C VAL A 160 10.37 -13.14 -7.68
N GLU A 161 10.98 -12.32 -6.84
CA GLU A 161 10.52 -10.98 -6.56
C GLU A 161 10.79 -10.00 -7.71
N VAL A 162 11.93 -10.14 -8.41
CA VAL A 162 12.21 -9.35 -9.63
C VAL A 162 11.14 -9.60 -10.68
N ALA A 163 10.70 -10.85 -10.84
CA ALA A 163 9.63 -11.19 -11.78
C ALA A 163 8.28 -10.52 -11.45
N ARG A 164 8.04 -10.16 -10.17
CA ARG A 164 6.81 -9.48 -9.75
C ARG A 164 6.80 -8.00 -10.09
N VAL A 165 7.92 -7.39 -10.47
CA VAL A 165 8.03 -5.96 -10.81
C VAL A 165 8.45 -5.71 -12.25
N ALA A 166 8.95 -6.72 -12.97
CA ALA A 166 9.38 -6.61 -14.35
C ALA A 166 8.22 -6.73 -15.37
N ASP A 167 8.41 -6.16 -16.56
CA ASP A 167 7.63 -6.44 -17.77
C ASP A 167 8.13 -7.70 -18.48
N ALA A 168 9.44 -7.95 -18.44
CA ALA A 168 10.06 -9.16 -18.96
C ALA A 168 11.17 -9.64 -18.01
N CYS A 169 11.26 -10.94 -17.78
CA CYS A 169 12.30 -11.56 -16.96
C CYS A 169 13.26 -12.39 -17.81
N VAL A 170 14.56 -12.11 -17.68
CA VAL A 170 15.66 -12.85 -18.27
C VAL A 170 16.28 -13.74 -17.20
N VAL A 171 16.24 -15.05 -17.43
CA VAL A 171 16.86 -16.03 -16.53
C VAL A 171 18.14 -16.56 -17.16
N VAL A 172 19.27 -16.28 -16.51
CA VAL A 172 20.61 -16.59 -17.00
C VAL A 172 21.15 -17.86 -16.35
N SER A 173 21.49 -18.85 -17.17
CA SER A 173 22.19 -20.08 -16.80
C SER A 173 23.54 -20.19 -17.54
N VAL A 174 24.37 -21.16 -17.16
CA VAL A 174 25.66 -21.43 -17.82
C VAL A 174 25.84 -22.93 -18.10
N PRO A 175 26.68 -23.31 -19.08
CA PRO A 175 27.01 -24.72 -19.33
C PRO A 175 27.68 -25.41 -18.14
N GLY A 176 27.43 -26.72 -17.99
CA GLY A 176 28.01 -27.53 -16.91
C GLY A 176 27.34 -27.34 -15.54
N ALA A 177 26.39 -26.41 -15.45
CA ALA A 177 25.60 -26.11 -14.27
C ALA A 177 24.44 -27.12 -14.08
N GLY A 178 24.66 -28.40 -14.41
CA GLY A 178 23.60 -29.43 -14.43
C GLY A 178 22.85 -29.54 -13.10
N ASP A 179 23.57 -29.38 -11.99
CA ASP A 179 23.01 -29.28 -10.64
C ASP A 179 22.33 -27.93 -10.38
N ASP A 180 22.81 -26.83 -10.99
CA ASP A 180 22.23 -25.49 -10.82
C ASP A 180 20.90 -25.33 -11.59
N VAL A 181 20.73 -25.99 -12.74
CA VAL A 181 19.42 -26.00 -13.46
C VAL A 181 18.38 -26.80 -12.67
N GLN A 182 18.78 -27.86 -11.96
CA GLN A 182 17.93 -28.54 -10.97
C GLN A 182 17.75 -27.71 -9.68
N ALA A 183 18.78 -26.99 -9.24
CA ALA A 183 18.74 -26.12 -8.05
C ALA A 183 17.97 -24.81 -8.28
N MET A 184 17.77 -24.40 -9.55
CA MET A 184 16.89 -23.30 -9.91
C MET A 184 15.42 -23.56 -9.50
N LYS A 185 15.09 -24.78 -9.03
CA LYS A 185 13.83 -25.16 -8.35
C LYS A 185 12.57 -24.90 -9.19
N ALA A 186 11.49 -25.56 -8.80
CA ALA A 186 10.14 -25.12 -9.16
C ALA A 186 9.94 -23.68 -8.62
N GLY A 187 9.84 -22.70 -9.50
CA GLY A 187 9.62 -21.28 -9.20
C GLY A 187 10.44 -20.29 -10.03
N ILE A 188 11.69 -20.61 -10.43
CA ILE A 188 12.56 -19.68 -11.20
C ILE A 188 12.46 -19.94 -12.71
N MET A 189 12.17 -21.17 -13.13
CA MET A 189 12.02 -21.48 -14.55
C MET A 189 10.74 -20.85 -15.12
N GLU A 190 9.68 -20.84 -14.33
CA GLU A 190 8.34 -20.39 -14.68
C GLU A 190 8.23 -18.85 -14.74
N ILE A 191 9.19 -18.12 -14.16
CA ILE A 191 9.21 -16.66 -14.22
C ILE A 191 9.85 -16.13 -15.49
N ALA A 192 10.60 -16.95 -16.24
CA ALA A 192 11.37 -16.50 -17.40
C ALA A 192 10.46 -16.16 -18.58
N ASP A 193 10.65 -14.96 -19.13
CA ASP A 193 10.12 -14.61 -20.45
C ASP A 193 11.17 -14.86 -21.54
N VAL A 194 12.46 -14.89 -21.18
CA VAL A 194 13.59 -15.31 -22.01
C VAL A 194 14.58 -16.10 -21.15
N HIS A 195 14.99 -17.28 -21.61
CA HIS A 195 16.13 -17.99 -21.03
C HIS A 195 17.40 -17.64 -21.78
N VAL A 196 18.48 -17.40 -21.04
CA VAL A 196 19.81 -17.16 -21.60
C VAL A 196 20.77 -18.22 -21.09
N VAL A 197 21.40 -18.96 -22.01
CA VAL A 197 22.56 -19.80 -21.70
C VAL A 197 23.80 -18.97 -22.03
N ASN A 198 24.36 -18.31 -21.00
CA ASN A 198 25.57 -17.50 -21.13
C ASN A 198 26.84 -18.38 -21.07
N LYS A 199 27.96 -17.85 -21.56
CA LYS A 199 29.22 -18.60 -21.73
C LYS A 199 29.03 -19.81 -22.67
N ALA A 200 28.24 -19.61 -23.72
CA ALA A 200 27.90 -20.65 -24.70
C ALA A 200 29.11 -21.13 -25.53
N ASP A 201 30.26 -20.48 -25.40
CA ASP A 201 31.57 -20.92 -25.89
C ASP A 201 32.13 -22.13 -25.13
N ARG A 202 31.56 -22.46 -23.97
CA ARG A 202 32.01 -23.59 -23.13
C ARG A 202 31.35 -24.90 -23.54
N GLU A 203 32.08 -26.00 -23.29
CA GLU A 203 31.55 -27.34 -23.47
C GLU A 203 30.27 -27.56 -22.64
N GLY A 204 29.29 -28.27 -23.21
CA GLY A 204 28.02 -28.55 -22.56
C GLY A 204 26.93 -27.49 -22.76
N ALA A 205 27.17 -26.45 -23.56
CA ALA A 205 26.16 -25.44 -23.88
C ALA A 205 24.92 -26.05 -24.55
N ASP A 206 25.11 -26.96 -25.50
CA ASP A 206 24.00 -27.66 -26.16
C ASP A 206 23.23 -28.55 -25.20
N ARG A 207 23.91 -29.20 -24.26
CA ARG A 207 23.27 -29.99 -23.20
C ARG A 207 22.42 -29.10 -22.29
N ALA A 208 22.91 -27.92 -21.92
CA ALA A 208 22.15 -26.97 -21.10
C ALA A 208 20.90 -26.46 -21.82
N VAL A 209 21.02 -26.08 -23.10
CA VAL A 209 19.86 -25.67 -23.92
C VAL A 209 18.83 -26.80 -24.03
N ALA A 210 19.27 -28.03 -24.31
CA ALA A 210 18.39 -29.19 -24.40
C ALA A 210 17.67 -29.48 -23.07
N ALA A 211 18.37 -29.38 -21.94
CA ALA A 211 17.79 -29.58 -20.61
C ALA A 211 16.69 -28.54 -20.31
N ILE A 212 16.94 -27.26 -20.58
CA ILE A 212 15.94 -26.19 -20.43
C ILE A 212 14.74 -26.44 -21.34
N ALA A 213 14.97 -26.80 -22.61
CA ALA A 213 13.90 -27.07 -23.56
C ALA A 213 13.02 -28.26 -23.11
N GLN A 214 13.61 -29.31 -22.54
CA GLN A 214 12.88 -30.44 -21.99
C GLN A 214 12.02 -30.03 -20.79
N MET A 215 12.56 -29.24 -19.86
CA MET A 215 11.80 -28.73 -18.71
C MET A 215 10.62 -27.86 -19.14
N LEU A 216 10.84 -26.94 -20.09
CA LEU A 216 9.77 -26.10 -20.64
C LEU A 216 8.72 -26.90 -21.42
N ALA A 217 9.09 -28.04 -22.00
CA ALA A 217 8.13 -28.90 -22.68
C ALA A 217 7.20 -29.65 -21.70
N LEU A 218 7.62 -29.81 -20.44
CA LEU A 218 6.82 -30.43 -19.38
C LEU A 218 5.88 -29.44 -18.67
N ASP A 219 6.11 -28.13 -18.82
CA ASP A 219 5.25 -27.09 -18.25
C ASP A 219 4.12 -26.73 -19.22
N GLU A 220 2.95 -27.33 -19.03
CA GLU A 220 1.75 -27.08 -19.84
C GLU A 220 0.94 -25.85 -19.35
N ARG A 221 1.30 -25.24 -18.22
CA ARG A 221 0.41 -24.32 -17.48
C ARG A 221 0.16 -22.98 -18.17
N THR A 222 1.11 -22.51 -18.98
CA THR A 222 1.06 -21.15 -19.55
C THR A 222 0.82 -21.14 -21.06
N GLY A 223 0.90 -22.30 -21.72
CA GLY A 223 0.80 -22.42 -23.19
C GLY A 223 1.92 -21.69 -23.95
N ARG A 224 2.86 -21.05 -23.25
CA ARG A 224 3.91 -20.20 -23.80
C ARG A 224 5.25 -20.87 -23.58
N ARG A 225 6.08 -20.89 -24.61
CA ARG A 225 7.45 -21.41 -24.57
C ARG A 225 8.44 -20.26 -24.70
N PRO A 226 9.02 -19.79 -23.59
CA PRO A 226 10.04 -18.74 -23.63
C PRO A 226 11.20 -19.14 -24.55
N PRO A 227 11.73 -18.22 -25.38
CA PRO A 227 12.91 -18.50 -26.20
C PRO A 227 14.14 -18.79 -25.33
N ILE A 228 15.00 -19.68 -25.82
CA ILE A 228 16.30 -19.99 -25.22
C ILE A 228 17.39 -19.41 -26.11
N VAL A 229 18.10 -18.39 -25.62
CA VAL A 229 19.12 -17.66 -26.37
C VAL A 229 20.51 -18.05 -25.87
N ARG A 230 21.42 -18.37 -26.78
CA ARG A 230 22.83 -18.64 -26.45
C ARG A 230 23.61 -17.33 -26.50
N VAL A 231 24.37 -17.03 -25.45
CA VAL A 231 25.13 -15.78 -25.36
C VAL A 231 26.57 -16.04 -24.90
N VAL A 232 27.50 -15.23 -25.41
CA VAL A 232 28.85 -15.08 -24.85
C VAL A 232 29.05 -13.62 -24.50
N ALA A 233 28.62 -13.24 -23.28
CA ALA A 233 28.50 -11.84 -22.89
C ALA A 233 29.83 -11.06 -22.94
N THR A 234 30.95 -11.75 -22.71
CA THR A 234 32.31 -11.15 -22.75
C THR A 234 32.67 -10.61 -24.13
N ILE A 235 32.23 -11.26 -25.22
CA ILE A 235 32.51 -10.84 -26.60
C ILE A 235 31.28 -10.26 -27.32
N GLY A 236 30.11 -10.26 -26.68
CA GLY A 236 28.87 -9.73 -27.24
C GLY A 236 28.15 -10.65 -28.23
N SER A 237 28.60 -11.89 -28.41
CA SER A 237 27.92 -12.85 -29.30
C SER A 237 26.53 -13.22 -28.76
N GLY A 238 25.52 -13.21 -29.63
CA GLY A 238 24.13 -13.55 -29.29
C GLY A 238 23.34 -12.45 -28.59
N ILE A 239 23.91 -11.25 -28.42
CA ILE A 239 23.22 -10.12 -27.79
C ILE A 239 22.09 -9.59 -28.68
N ASP A 240 22.29 -9.53 -30.00
CA ASP A 240 21.25 -9.09 -30.94
C ASP A 240 20.02 -10.02 -30.90
N ASP A 241 20.23 -11.34 -30.81
CA ASP A 241 19.16 -12.32 -30.67
C ASP A 241 18.40 -12.14 -29.34
N LEU A 242 19.12 -11.85 -28.25
CA LEU A 242 18.52 -11.54 -26.96
C LEU A 242 17.68 -10.26 -27.03
N MET A 243 18.19 -9.21 -27.67
CA MET A 243 17.45 -7.95 -27.85
C MET A 243 16.20 -8.15 -28.73
N ALA A 244 16.27 -9.01 -29.76
CA ALA A 244 15.11 -9.36 -30.58
C ALA A 244 14.05 -10.13 -29.77
N ALA A 245 14.46 -11.06 -28.90
CA ALA A 245 13.56 -11.80 -28.01
C ALA A 245 12.88 -10.86 -26.99
N LEU A 246 13.63 -9.92 -26.40
CA LEU A 246 13.10 -8.91 -25.49
C LEU A 246 12.12 -7.96 -26.20
N ALA A 247 12.46 -7.50 -27.41
CA ALA A 247 11.57 -6.66 -28.22
C ALA A 247 10.28 -7.40 -28.63
N THR A 248 10.30 -8.72 -28.75
CA THR A 248 9.10 -9.53 -28.96
C THR A 248 8.21 -9.51 -27.71
N CYS A 249 8.79 -9.65 -26.51
CA CYS A 249 8.05 -9.52 -25.26
C CYS A 249 7.47 -8.10 -25.08
N GLU A 250 8.23 -7.07 -25.48
CA GLU A 250 7.79 -5.67 -25.42
C GLU A 250 6.60 -5.37 -26.35
N ARG A 251 6.46 -6.10 -27.46
CA ARG A 251 5.35 -5.95 -28.42
C ARG A 251 4.15 -6.86 -28.13
N ASP A 252 4.30 -7.83 -27.22
CA ASP A 252 3.23 -8.75 -26.83
C ASP A 252 2.27 -8.05 -25.85
N ASP A 253 1.15 -7.59 -26.40
CA ASP A 253 0.15 -6.84 -25.64
C ASP A 253 -0.57 -7.68 -24.57
N ASP A 254 -0.76 -8.98 -24.80
CA ASP A 254 -1.40 -9.86 -23.82
C ASP A 254 -0.48 -10.11 -22.62
N LEU A 255 0.80 -10.38 -22.89
CA LEU A 255 1.82 -10.47 -21.84
C LEU A 255 1.89 -9.18 -21.04
N ARG A 256 1.99 -8.02 -21.72
CA ARG A 256 2.06 -6.71 -21.06
C ARG A 256 0.84 -6.44 -20.20
N ARG A 257 -0.37 -6.73 -20.68
CA ARG A 257 -1.61 -6.57 -19.89
C ARG A 257 -1.60 -7.47 -18.67
N ALA A 258 -1.24 -8.74 -18.82
CA ALA A 258 -1.15 -9.70 -17.72
C ALA A 258 -0.12 -9.26 -16.67
N ARG A 259 1.09 -8.88 -17.09
CA ARG A 259 2.16 -8.40 -16.21
C ARG A 259 1.75 -7.10 -15.50
N ARG A 260 1.20 -6.11 -16.20
CA ARG A 260 0.70 -4.86 -15.59
C ARG A 260 -0.33 -5.13 -14.50
N ARG A 261 -1.29 -6.02 -14.73
CA ARG A 261 -2.29 -6.43 -13.73
C ARG A 261 -1.64 -7.10 -12.52
N GLN A 262 -0.75 -8.06 -12.75
CA GLN A 262 -0.02 -8.76 -11.69
C GLN A 262 0.79 -7.78 -10.81
N ARG A 263 1.46 -6.81 -11.44
CA ARG A 263 2.20 -5.75 -10.73
C ARG A 263 1.28 -4.87 -9.91
N ALA A 264 0.15 -4.44 -10.48
CA ALA A 264 -0.81 -3.60 -9.77
C ALA A 264 -1.40 -4.32 -8.54
N GLU A 265 -1.79 -5.59 -8.68
CA GLU A 265 -2.27 -6.44 -7.59
C GLU A 265 -1.20 -6.59 -6.50
N TRP A 266 0.04 -6.92 -6.88
CA TRP A 266 1.14 -7.04 -5.93
C TRP A 266 1.44 -5.72 -5.22
N ARG A 267 1.50 -4.60 -5.96
CA ARG A 267 1.72 -3.25 -5.39
C ARG A 267 0.62 -2.88 -4.39
N LEU A 268 -0.64 -3.14 -4.73
CA LEU A 268 -1.77 -2.90 -3.82
C LEU A 268 -1.66 -3.76 -2.56
N THR A 269 -1.31 -5.04 -2.71
CA THR A 269 -1.11 -5.96 -1.58
C THR A 269 -0.03 -5.46 -0.64
N VAL A 270 1.13 -5.05 -1.18
CA VAL A 270 2.23 -4.48 -0.40
C VAL A 270 1.83 -3.16 0.27
N ALA A 271 1.13 -2.28 -0.44
CA ALA A 271 0.66 -1.00 0.10
C ALA A 271 -0.35 -1.17 1.24
N VAL A 272 -1.31 -2.10 1.10
CA VAL A 272 -2.27 -2.46 2.14
C VAL A 272 -1.54 -3.04 3.36
N GLY A 273 -0.59 -3.96 3.14
CA GLY A 273 0.23 -4.52 4.21
C GLY A 273 1.03 -3.45 4.97
N ARG A 274 1.71 -2.54 4.25
CA ARG A 274 2.46 -1.43 4.85
C ARG A 274 1.54 -0.45 5.60
N ALA A 275 0.37 -0.12 5.07
CA ALA A 275 -0.59 0.75 5.75
C ALA A 275 -1.14 0.09 7.03
N ALA A 276 -1.38 -1.22 7.02
CA ALA A 276 -1.76 -1.97 8.21
C ALA A 276 -0.63 -1.98 9.26
N LEU A 277 0.61 -2.22 8.84
CA LEU A 277 1.79 -2.20 9.71
C LEU A 277 2.11 -0.80 10.25
N ALA A 278 2.00 0.27 9.46
CA ALA A 278 2.25 1.63 9.96
C ALA A 278 1.21 2.06 11.02
N ARG A 279 -0.05 1.67 10.84
CA ARG A 279 -1.10 1.79 11.86
C ARG A 279 -0.80 0.93 13.10
N ALA A 280 0.00 -0.11 12.92
CA ALA A 280 0.42 -1.02 13.96
C ALA A 280 1.69 -0.54 14.75
N ASP A 281 2.64 0.08 14.08
CA ASP A 281 3.90 0.51 14.69
C ASP A 281 3.75 1.81 15.49
N SER A 282 2.98 2.78 14.96
CA SER A 282 2.53 3.98 15.71
C SER A 282 1.74 3.64 16.99
N ALA A 283 1.37 2.37 17.10
CA ALA A 283 0.51 1.79 18.09
C ALA A 283 1.25 0.89 19.09
N ALA A 284 2.44 0.39 18.77
CA ALA A 284 3.16 -0.62 19.53
C ALA A 284 4.25 -0.06 20.47
N ALA A 285 4.76 1.14 20.21
CA ALA A 285 5.91 1.70 20.94
C ALA A 285 5.69 1.88 22.46
N ASP A 286 4.44 1.93 22.94
CA ASP A 286 4.08 2.07 24.37
C ASP A 286 2.90 1.17 24.83
N ASP A 287 2.60 0.10 24.09
CA ASP A 287 1.36 -0.66 24.31
C ASP A 287 1.58 -1.95 25.13
N ALA A 288 1.13 -1.96 26.39
CA ALA A 288 1.10 -3.15 27.25
C ALA A 288 0.41 -4.36 26.58
N ARG A 289 -0.45 -4.13 25.56
CA ARG A 289 -1.07 -5.18 24.76
C ARG A 289 -0.08 -5.90 23.84
N TRP A 290 0.92 -5.20 23.30
CA TRP A 290 1.98 -5.82 22.51
C TRP A 290 2.80 -6.76 23.39
N ALA A 291 3.23 -6.30 24.56
CA ALA A 291 3.93 -7.13 25.54
C ALA A 291 3.09 -8.35 25.97
N SER A 292 1.79 -8.17 26.22
CA SER A 292 0.87 -9.27 26.54
C SER A 292 0.70 -10.26 25.38
N ALA A 293 0.62 -9.80 24.13
CA ALA A 293 0.58 -10.68 22.97
C ALA A 293 1.88 -11.47 22.81
N VAL A 294 3.04 -10.82 22.94
CA VAL A 294 4.35 -11.50 22.91
C VAL A 294 4.45 -12.54 24.03
N ALA A 295 4.05 -12.20 25.27
CA ALA A 295 4.05 -13.14 26.39
C ALA A 295 3.13 -14.34 26.16
N ALA A 296 1.96 -14.14 25.55
CA ALA A 296 1.04 -15.24 25.22
C ALA A 296 1.63 -16.21 24.17
N LEU A 297 2.38 -15.67 23.20
CA LEU A 297 3.11 -16.46 22.20
C LEU A 297 4.28 -17.22 22.84
N ASP A 298 5.05 -16.56 23.69
CA ASP A 298 6.18 -17.17 24.40
C ASP A 298 5.71 -18.33 25.31
N ALA A 299 4.61 -18.11 26.04
CA ALA A 299 3.95 -19.13 26.84
C ALA A 299 3.19 -20.19 26.02
N ARG A 300 3.13 -20.06 24.69
CA ARG A 300 2.36 -20.93 23.77
C ARG A 300 0.88 -21.09 24.13
N THR A 301 0.29 -20.05 24.71
CA THR A 301 -1.13 -20.01 25.12
C THR A 301 -2.04 -19.48 24.02
N GLU A 302 -1.47 -18.84 23.00
CA GLU A 302 -2.17 -18.27 21.86
C GLU A 302 -1.33 -18.49 20.59
N THR A 303 -1.95 -18.62 19.42
CA THR A 303 -1.22 -18.68 18.15
C THR A 303 -0.89 -17.28 17.64
N PRO A 304 0.17 -17.10 16.82
CA PRO A 304 0.51 -15.80 16.23
C PRO A 304 -0.68 -15.12 15.51
N GLY A 305 -1.47 -15.90 14.75
CA GLY A 305 -2.63 -15.40 14.04
C GLY A 305 -3.74 -14.90 14.98
N ALA A 306 -4.04 -15.64 16.05
CA ALA A 306 -5.03 -15.23 17.05
C ALA A 306 -4.58 -13.99 17.81
N ALA A 307 -3.32 -13.94 18.24
CA ALA A 307 -2.73 -12.79 18.93
C ALA A 307 -2.78 -11.52 18.05
N ALA A 308 -2.44 -11.65 16.76
CA ALA A 308 -2.52 -10.56 15.79
C ALA A 308 -3.97 -10.09 15.58
N ALA A 309 -4.92 -11.01 15.37
CA ALA A 309 -6.33 -10.68 15.20
C ALA A 309 -6.91 -9.96 16.43
N ARG A 310 -6.61 -10.46 17.64
CA ARG A 310 -7.02 -9.84 18.91
C ARG A 310 -6.42 -8.44 19.08
N TRP A 311 -5.15 -8.29 18.71
CA TRP A 311 -4.45 -7.01 18.79
C TRP A 311 -5.02 -5.98 17.79
N LEU A 312 -5.38 -6.41 16.58
CA LEU A 312 -6.01 -5.57 15.54
C LEU A 312 -7.49 -5.21 15.85
N ALA A 313 -8.26 -6.15 16.41
CA ALA A 313 -9.71 -6.02 16.58
C ALA A 313 -10.13 -4.91 17.57
N ARG A 314 -9.29 -4.54 18.55
CA ARG A 314 -9.67 -3.62 19.64
C ARG A 314 -9.43 -2.14 19.37
N ARG A 315 -9.18 -1.73 18.13
CA ARG A 315 -8.89 -0.32 17.77
C ARG A 315 -9.98 0.39 16.96
N VAL A 316 -11.12 -0.25 16.70
CA VAL A 316 -12.25 0.40 16.01
C VAL A 316 -13.36 0.69 17.01
N VAL A 317 -13.24 1.79 17.77
CA VAL A 317 -14.45 2.56 18.10
C VAL A 317 -14.44 3.74 17.13
N ARG A 318 -14.75 3.46 15.86
CA ARG A 318 -15.02 4.51 14.87
C ARG A 318 -16.51 4.81 14.95
N GLY A 319 -16.87 5.92 15.59
CA GLY A 319 -18.20 6.49 15.45
C GLY A 319 -18.25 7.35 14.19
N ARG A 320 -19.22 7.13 13.29
CA ARG A 320 -19.58 8.13 12.27
C ARG A 320 -20.56 9.10 12.94
N LEU A 321 -20.46 10.41 12.65
CA LEU A 321 -21.49 11.36 13.09
C LEU A 321 -22.83 10.92 12.51
N ASP A 322 -23.79 10.65 13.40
CA ASP A 322 -25.14 10.23 13.01
C ASP A 322 -26.07 11.42 12.88
N HIS A 323 -26.23 12.13 14.00
CA HIS A 323 -27.04 13.32 14.08
C HIS A 323 -26.55 14.25 15.19
N VAL A 324 -27.08 15.47 15.15
CA VAL A 324 -26.87 16.49 16.18
C VAL A 324 -28.22 16.82 16.79
N GLY A 325 -28.38 16.51 18.07
CA GLY A 325 -29.61 16.80 18.81
C GLY A 325 -29.69 18.27 19.18
N ILE A 326 -30.81 18.91 18.84
CA ILE A 326 -31.12 20.31 19.12
C ILE A 326 -32.39 20.34 19.95
N ALA A 327 -32.27 20.77 21.21
CA ALA A 327 -33.43 21.00 22.06
C ALA A 327 -34.19 22.23 21.56
N THR A 328 -35.51 22.08 21.39
CA THR A 328 -36.42 23.13 20.95
C THR A 328 -37.65 23.20 21.84
N ALA A 329 -38.23 24.40 21.96
CA ALA A 329 -39.53 24.58 22.61
C ALA A 329 -40.70 24.15 21.71
N SER A 330 -40.47 24.05 20.41
CA SER A 330 -41.47 23.62 19.42
C SER A 330 -40.79 23.03 18.19
N ILE A 331 -41.09 21.77 17.87
CA ILE A 331 -40.67 21.10 16.64
C ILE A 331 -41.26 21.80 15.43
N ASP A 332 -42.52 22.24 15.47
CA ASP A 332 -43.15 22.95 14.36
C ASP A 332 -42.44 24.27 14.04
N ALA A 333 -42.03 25.02 15.06
CA ALA A 333 -41.26 26.25 14.86
C ALA A 333 -39.83 25.95 14.38
N GLY A 334 -39.19 24.92 14.94
CA GLY A 334 -37.83 24.51 14.57
C GLY A 334 -37.74 23.98 13.14
N THR A 335 -38.66 23.12 12.72
CA THR A 335 -38.70 22.57 11.35
C THR A 335 -38.89 23.67 10.32
N ARG A 336 -39.80 24.63 10.57
CA ARG A 336 -39.98 25.82 9.72
C ARG A 336 -38.70 26.65 9.64
N LEU A 337 -38.05 26.92 10.77
CA LEU A 337 -36.81 27.68 10.81
C LEU A 337 -35.72 27.05 9.92
N TYR A 338 -35.49 25.74 10.04
CA TYR A 338 -34.44 25.09 9.25
C TYR A 338 -34.83 24.95 7.77
N ALA A 339 -36.10 24.66 7.48
CA ALA A 339 -36.61 24.62 6.10
C ALA A 339 -36.42 25.97 5.40
N ASP A 340 -36.78 27.08 6.06
CA ASP A 340 -36.66 28.43 5.50
C ASP A 340 -35.18 28.86 5.30
N LEU A 341 -34.28 28.42 6.17
CA LEU A 341 -32.86 28.80 6.11
C LEU A 341 -32.07 28.00 5.08
N PHE A 342 -32.38 26.72 4.90
CA PHE A 342 -31.47 25.78 4.22
C PHE A 342 -32.16 24.91 3.15
N ASP A 343 -33.45 25.10 2.87
CA ASP A 343 -34.22 24.32 1.88
C ASP A 343 -34.16 22.80 2.16
N VAL A 344 -34.33 22.42 3.43
CA VAL A 344 -34.24 21.05 3.92
C VAL A 344 -35.62 20.48 4.29
N SER A 345 -35.78 19.17 4.11
CA SER A 345 -37.03 18.47 4.47
C SER A 345 -36.98 17.92 5.90
N ALA A 346 -38.08 18.10 6.62
CA ALA A 346 -38.32 17.49 7.92
C ALA A 346 -39.10 16.16 7.76
N GLY A 347 -38.71 15.15 8.54
CA GLY A 347 -39.42 13.88 8.65
C GLY A 347 -40.67 13.97 9.52
N ALA A 348 -41.34 12.83 9.69
CA ALA A 348 -42.48 12.74 10.59
C ALA A 348 -42.06 12.97 12.06
N VAL A 349 -42.95 13.58 12.84
CA VAL A 349 -42.75 13.71 14.28
C VAL A 349 -43.00 12.35 14.92
N GLU A 350 -41.98 11.82 15.58
CA GLU A 350 -42.03 10.57 16.34
C GLU A 350 -42.14 10.86 17.82
N ASP A 351 -42.90 10.02 18.53
CA ASP A 351 -43.10 10.17 19.96
C ASP A 351 -42.31 9.10 20.75
N VAL A 352 -41.19 9.51 21.37
CA VAL A 352 -40.21 8.59 22.00
C VAL A 352 -40.49 8.46 23.50
N ALA A 353 -41.42 7.56 23.84
CA ALA A 353 -41.90 7.38 25.22
C ALA A 353 -40.81 7.06 26.24
N ALA A 354 -39.82 6.24 25.84
CA ALA A 354 -38.71 5.85 26.71
C ALA A 354 -37.83 7.03 27.17
N GLN A 355 -37.94 8.18 26.48
CA GLN A 355 -37.16 9.38 26.75
C GLN A 355 -38.05 10.59 27.09
N ALA A 356 -39.37 10.42 27.16
CA ALA A 356 -40.35 11.49 27.43
C ALA A 356 -40.25 12.71 26.49
N VAL A 357 -39.83 12.50 25.24
CA VAL A 357 -39.68 13.56 24.23
C VAL A 357 -40.42 13.21 22.95
N ARG A 358 -40.75 14.25 22.19
CA ARG A 358 -41.11 14.18 20.78
C ARG A 358 -39.87 14.54 19.98
N VAL A 359 -39.65 13.87 18.85
CA VAL A 359 -38.48 14.13 17.99
C VAL A 359 -38.89 14.26 16.53
N CYS A 360 -38.14 15.07 15.79
CA CYS A 360 -38.27 15.18 14.35
C CYS A 360 -36.88 15.36 13.73
N PHE A 361 -36.55 14.51 12.77
CA PHE A 361 -35.29 14.62 12.04
C PHE A 361 -35.44 15.55 10.84
N VAL A 362 -34.49 16.47 10.68
CA VAL A 362 -34.30 17.29 9.50
C VAL A 362 -33.08 16.77 8.75
N ASP A 363 -33.28 16.41 7.49
CA ASP A 363 -32.21 15.85 6.66
C ASP A 363 -31.34 16.96 6.07
N THR A 364 -30.03 16.90 6.30
CA THR A 364 -29.05 17.86 5.78
C THR A 364 -28.03 17.19 4.83
N GLY A 365 -28.27 15.94 4.43
CA GLY A 365 -27.43 15.16 3.52
C GLY A 365 -26.44 14.24 4.23
N ASP A 366 -25.35 14.80 4.78
CA ASP A 366 -24.25 13.99 5.35
C ASP A 366 -24.46 13.58 6.82
N ALA A 367 -25.26 14.35 7.56
CA ALA A 367 -25.70 14.12 8.93
C ALA A 367 -27.11 14.68 9.10
N ARG A 368 -27.80 14.32 10.19
CA ARG A 368 -29.17 14.81 10.46
C ARG A 368 -29.20 15.77 11.63
N LEU A 369 -30.14 16.70 11.64
CA LEU A 369 -30.48 17.46 12.84
C LEU A 369 -31.69 16.80 13.50
N GLU A 370 -31.59 16.43 14.77
CA GLU A 370 -32.72 15.92 15.54
C GLU A 370 -33.30 17.06 16.38
N LEU A 371 -34.52 17.50 16.07
CA LEU A 371 -35.24 18.47 16.88
C LEU A 371 -35.96 17.74 18.01
N ILE A 372 -35.65 18.11 19.24
CA ILE A 372 -36.13 17.42 20.44
C ILE A 372 -37.00 18.38 21.24
N GLU A 373 -38.27 18.04 21.42
CA GLU A 373 -39.25 18.79 22.20
C GLU A 373 -39.73 17.95 23.39
N PRO A 374 -39.81 18.51 24.61
CA PRO A 374 -40.31 17.76 25.76
C PRO A 374 -41.80 17.46 25.56
N ARG A 375 -42.25 16.25 25.94
CA ARG A 375 -43.69 15.91 25.90
C ARG A 375 -44.51 16.80 26.81
N ASP A 376 -43.96 17.14 27.96
CA ASP A 376 -44.55 18.05 28.94
C ASP A 376 -43.49 19.11 29.28
N PRO A 377 -43.64 20.36 28.79
CA PRO A 377 -42.70 21.45 29.05
C PRO A 377 -42.55 21.81 30.54
N ASP A 378 -43.48 21.40 31.40
CA ASP A 378 -43.48 21.67 32.83
C ASP A 378 -43.08 20.47 33.68
N ALA A 379 -42.76 19.33 33.05
CA ALA A 379 -42.31 18.14 33.75
C ALA A 379 -41.04 18.39 34.57
N ASP A 380 -40.96 17.68 35.71
CA ASP A 380 -39.79 17.64 36.58
C ASP A 380 -38.80 16.57 36.13
N ASP A 381 -38.36 16.67 34.87
CA ASP A 381 -37.32 15.81 34.30
C ASP A 381 -36.08 16.62 33.86
N PRO A 382 -34.89 15.98 33.78
CA PRO A 382 -33.64 16.67 33.49
C PRO A 382 -33.62 17.43 32.15
N PHE A 383 -34.32 16.94 31.13
CA PHE A 383 -34.35 17.55 29.81
C PHE A 383 -35.23 18.81 29.83
N ALA A 384 -36.47 18.71 30.30
CA ALA A 384 -37.38 19.85 30.40
C ALA A 384 -36.82 20.95 31.34
N ALA A 385 -36.21 20.56 32.47
CA ALA A 385 -35.54 21.50 33.37
C ALA A 385 -34.34 22.21 32.72
N SER A 386 -33.53 21.49 31.93
CA SER A 386 -32.40 22.07 31.20
C SER A 386 -32.86 23.06 30.13
N LEU A 387 -33.91 22.73 29.38
CA LEU A 387 -34.50 23.59 28.35
C LEU A 387 -35.06 24.89 28.97
N ARG A 388 -35.80 24.81 30.08
CA ARG A 388 -36.30 26.00 30.80
C ARG A 388 -35.17 26.89 31.30
N LYS A 389 -34.07 26.29 31.77
CA LYS A 389 -32.94 27.03 32.37
C LYS A 389 -32.01 27.65 31.32
N ARG A 390 -31.74 26.95 30.22
CA ARG A 390 -30.70 27.32 29.24
C ARG A 390 -31.28 27.82 27.92
N GLY A 391 -32.57 27.61 27.69
CA GLY A 391 -33.21 27.86 26.40
C GLY A 391 -32.88 26.80 25.35
N PRO A 392 -33.46 26.93 24.13
CA PRO A 392 -33.17 26.07 22.99
C PRO A 392 -31.68 26.07 22.62
N GLY A 393 -31.18 24.95 22.08
CA GLY A 393 -29.78 24.85 21.66
C GLY A 393 -29.26 23.43 21.52
N LEU A 394 -27.95 23.29 21.30
CA LEU A 394 -27.28 21.99 21.18
C LEU A 394 -27.49 21.14 22.42
N HIS A 395 -28.04 19.95 22.24
CA HIS A 395 -28.33 18.99 23.31
C HIS A 395 -27.30 17.88 23.38
N HIS A 396 -27.07 17.16 22.28
CA HIS A 396 -26.10 16.07 22.22
C HIS A 396 -25.48 15.94 20.81
N VAL A 397 -24.39 15.18 20.73
CA VAL A 397 -23.80 14.72 19.46
C VAL A 397 -23.89 13.20 19.42
N ALA A 398 -24.51 12.66 18.38
CA ALA A 398 -24.71 11.23 18.23
C ALA A 398 -23.67 10.58 17.32
N LEU A 399 -23.08 9.49 17.78
CA LEU A 399 -22.10 8.70 17.06
C LEU A 399 -22.66 7.31 16.77
N ARG A 400 -22.77 6.97 15.49
CA ARG A 400 -23.19 5.64 15.05
C ARG A 400 -22.09 4.62 15.30
N VAL A 401 -22.44 3.51 15.92
CA VAL A 401 -21.57 2.38 16.23
C VAL A 401 -22.15 1.07 15.68
N ALA A 402 -21.27 0.13 15.34
CA ALA A 402 -21.68 -1.14 14.75
C ALA A 402 -22.15 -2.19 15.78
N ASP A 403 -21.66 -2.09 17.01
CA ASP A 403 -22.01 -2.97 18.13
C ASP A 403 -22.06 -2.10 19.40
N LEU A 404 -23.26 -1.75 19.85
CA LEU A 404 -23.44 -0.82 20.96
C LEU A 404 -22.96 -1.43 22.28
N ASP A 405 -23.28 -2.69 22.53
CA ASP A 405 -22.94 -3.36 23.79
C ASP A 405 -21.43 -3.54 23.93
N ALA A 406 -20.74 -3.92 22.85
CA ALA A 406 -19.28 -4.03 22.84
C ALA A 406 -18.60 -2.68 23.06
N VAL A 407 -19.13 -1.60 22.46
CA VAL A 407 -18.59 -0.25 22.65
C VAL A 407 -18.79 0.23 24.08
N MET A 408 -19.99 0.05 24.65
CA MET A 408 -20.27 0.39 26.04
C MET A 408 -19.33 -0.35 27.00
N ALA A 409 -19.13 -1.65 26.79
CA ALA A 409 -18.19 -2.43 27.60
C ALA A 409 -16.75 -1.92 27.48
N ALA A 410 -16.31 -1.58 26.26
CA ALA A 410 -14.97 -1.04 26.01
C ALA A 410 -14.75 0.35 26.63
N LEU A 411 -15.77 1.22 26.63
CA LEU A 411 -15.73 2.52 27.27
C LEU A 411 -15.70 2.40 28.80
N ALA A 412 -16.55 1.55 29.36
CA ALA A 412 -16.56 1.27 30.80
C ALA A 412 -15.20 0.74 31.29
N ALA A 413 -14.57 -0.15 30.53
CA ALA A 413 -13.22 -0.68 30.83
C ALA A 413 -12.12 0.40 30.81
N LYS A 414 -12.35 1.53 30.13
CA LYS A 414 -11.45 2.69 30.10
C LYS A 414 -11.76 3.71 31.20
N GLY A 415 -12.69 3.41 32.11
CA GLY A 415 -13.14 4.33 33.15
C GLY A 415 -14.04 5.47 32.65
N VAL A 416 -14.55 5.37 31.41
CA VAL A 416 -15.51 6.34 30.88
C VAL A 416 -16.83 6.15 31.60
N ARG A 417 -17.34 7.23 32.20
CA ARG A 417 -18.64 7.23 32.88
C ARG A 417 -19.75 7.23 31.83
N LEU A 418 -20.48 6.11 31.74
CA LEU A 418 -21.72 6.01 30.98
C LEU A 418 -22.91 6.47 31.84
N ILE A 419 -23.90 7.08 31.21
CA ILE A 419 -25.21 7.37 31.83
C ILE A 419 -26.01 6.07 31.85
N ASP A 420 -26.04 5.37 30.73
CA ASP A 420 -26.76 4.12 30.56
C ASP A 420 -25.86 2.92 30.84
N ARG A 421 -26.34 1.96 31.63
CA ARG A 421 -25.65 0.68 31.87
C ARG A 421 -26.02 -0.40 30.87
N VAL A 422 -27.19 -0.25 30.23
CA VAL A 422 -27.73 -1.12 29.20
C VAL A 422 -28.35 -0.21 28.13
N ALA A 423 -28.20 -0.58 26.86
CA ALA A 423 -28.83 0.15 25.77
C ALA A 423 -30.35 0.23 25.93
N ARG A 424 -30.93 1.34 25.50
CA ARG A 424 -32.38 1.59 25.49
C ARG A 424 -32.91 1.84 24.08
N PRO A 425 -34.22 1.68 23.83
CA PRO A 425 -34.81 2.05 22.54
C PRO A 425 -34.64 3.55 22.24
N GLY A 426 -34.23 3.86 21.01
CA GLY A 426 -34.18 5.20 20.43
C GLY A 426 -35.24 5.39 19.35
N ALA A 427 -35.23 6.56 18.70
CA ALA A 427 -36.10 6.85 17.55
C ALA A 427 -35.79 5.94 16.35
N HIS A 428 -36.74 5.78 15.44
CA HIS A 428 -36.59 4.96 14.23
C HIS A 428 -36.14 3.51 14.49
N GLY A 429 -36.49 2.96 15.66
CA GLY A 429 -36.16 1.58 16.03
C GLY A 429 -34.68 1.35 16.34
N THR A 430 -33.89 2.40 16.58
CA THR A 430 -32.49 2.25 16.98
C THR A 430 -32.33 1.83 18.43
N ARG A 431 -31.12 1.39 18.79
CA ARG A 431 -30.67 1.21 20.17
C ARG A 431 -29.70 2.34 20.50
N VAL A 432 -29.85 2.94 21.67
CA VAL A 432 -29.03 4.09 22.09
C VAL A 432 -28.50 3.95 23.51
N ALA A 433 -27.37 4.61 23.78
CA ALA A 433 -26.81 4.78 25.11
C ALA A 433 -26.02 6.08 25.21
N PHE A 434 -26.07 6.74 26.36
CA PHE A 434 -25.42 8.03 26.56
C PHE A 434 -24.13 7.94 27.38
N VAL A 435 -23.12 8.70 26.97
CA VAL A 435 -21.88 8.92 27.71
C VAL A 435 -21.99 10.20 28.52
N HIS A 436 -21.62 10.15 29.80
CA HIS A 436 -21.76 11.29 30.69
C HIS A 436 -20.79 12.42 30.28
N PRO A 437 -21.23 13.70 30.22
CA PRO A 437 -20.41 14.84 29.79
C PRO A 437 -19.05 15.00 30.50
N SER A 438 -18.96 14.54 31.74
CA SER A 438 -17.70 14.54 32.51
C SER A 438 -16.57 13.73 31.85
N SER A 439 -16.91 12.77 30.99
CA SER A 439 -15.94 11.90 30.32
C SER A 439 -15.63 12.35 28.89
N THR A 440 -16.31 13.41 28.41
CA THR A 440 -16.35 13.84 27.00
C THR A 440 -16.16 15.35 26.87
N GLY A 441 -15.48 15.98 27.84
CA GLY A 441 -15.15 17.41 27.78
C GLY A 441 -16.35 18.34 27.88
N GLY A 442 -17.44 17.91 28.52
CA GLY A 442 -18.66 18.71 28.72
C GLY A 442 -19.74 18.52 27.65
N VAL A 443 -19.50 17.70 26.61
CA VAL A 443 -20.47 17.41 25.56
C VAL A 443 -21.20 16.11 25.85
N LEU A 444 -22.53 16.10 25.78
CA LEU A 444 -23.31 14.87 25.87
C LEU A 444 -23.15 14.08 24.56
N ILE A 445 -22.63 12.84 24.66
CA ILE A 445 -22.47 11.95 23.51
C ILE A 445 -23.51 10.84 23.57
N GLU A 446 -24.29 10.70 22.51
CA GLU A 446 -25.15 9.54 22.28
C GLU A 446 -24.42 8.52 21.40
N LEU A 447 -24.51 7.24 21.73
CA LEU A 447 -24.06 6.13 20.90
C LEU A 447 -25.29 5.47 20.30
N VAL A 448 -25.30 5.29 18.98
CA VAL A 448 -26.47 4.82 18.22
C VAL A 448 -26.13 3.55 17.44
N GLU A 449 -26.96 2.53 17.54
CA GLU A 449 -26.90 1.29 16.76
C GLU A 449 -28.24 1.04 16.06
N GLY A 450 -28.22 0.84 14.74
CA GLY A 450 -29.42 0.60 13.92
C GLY A 450 -29.11 0.67 12.42
N THR A 451 -30.10 0.35 11.58
CA THR A 451 -30.01 0.51 10.11
C THR A 451 -30.38 1.94 9.70
N ASP A 452 -29.81 2.41 8.59
CA ASP A 452 -30.20 3.70 7.99
C ASP A 452 -31.69 3.62 7.60
N ALA A 453 -32.46 4.65 7.97
CA ALA A 453 -33.83 4.85 7.50
C ALA A 453 -33.81 5.64 6.19
#